data_AF-A0A2E7M8Y7-F1
#
_entry.id   AF-A0A2E7M8Y7-F1
#
_cell.length_a   1.000
_cell.length_b   1.000
_cell.length_c   1.000
_cell.angle_alpha   90.00
_cell.angle_beta   90.00
_cell.angle_gamma   90.00
#
_symmetry.space_group_name_H-M   'P 1'
#
loop_
_entity.id
_entity.type
_entity.pdbx_description
1 polymer ?
#
loop_
_entity_poly.entity_id
_entity_poly.type
_entity_poly.pdbx_seq_one_letter_code
_entity_poly.pdbx_strand_id
1 'polypeptide(L)'
;MTLVRIAWRNLWRHRRRTLITASGMAIAMGLVLSMACMQDGMFDLMADVMVRQTLGHAQVTHSDWPTKQLLYDTVPEALVGDLAELPEAVGASGRLFSYGLAASSVASVGARYVGLDPVRDRAVTDYSESLVRGRFIGDVAAGEIVIGDVMARELELAPGDEFVFLGQAADGSMANELLQVVGTYSTGVDQMDRAGAYVHLADLQRLLALDAQVHQVMLVASSLEASQLLSNAVKSAVAGQSQVLARSWEEADPQAAKMMSLRNVGLYIMLVITFSVAGLAVLNTMLMTVFERTSELGVLRAIGMTRLRMMLLVVLESVLLTAVATFFGLLLGAVLDGALIVWGLPYAMEDGSGLSWQGVTFPPVLKGTVRAEPILITVGFVFVVAVLAAIWPALRAALLRPVDAMRHH
;
A
#
# COMPACT_ATOMS: atom_id res chain seq x y z
N MET A 1 24.92 5.18 45.02
CA MET A 1 23.66 4.58 44.52
C MET A 1 23.29 5.24 43.20
N THR A 2 23.14 4.47 42.13
CA THR A 2 22.78 5.02 40.81
C THR A 2 21.33 5.53 40.80
N LEU A 3 21.09 6.73 40.25
CA LEU A 3 19.77 7.37 40.16
C LEU A 3 18.71 6.46 39.53
N VAL A 4 19.13 5.61 38.58
CA VAL A 4 18.30 4.58 37.93
C VAL A 4 17.69 3.61 38.96
N ARG A 5 18.47 3.16 39.96
CA ARG A 5 17.98 2.23 40.98
C ARG A 5 16.96 2.88 41.90
N ILE A 6 17.10 4.19 42.16
CA ILE A 6 16.13 4.97 42.94
C ILE A 6 14.84 5.13 42.12
N ALA A 7 14.94 5.59 40.87
CA ALA A 7 13.82 5.74 39.95
C ALA A 7 13.01 4.44 39.77
N TRP A 8 13.70 3.30 39.62
CA TRP A 8 13.03 2.01 39.51
C TRP A 8 12.24 1.64 40.77
N ARG A 9 12.84 1.77 41.96
CA ARG A 9 12.15 1.48 43.24
C ARG A 9 10.96 2.42 43.45
N ASN A 10 11.11 3.67 43.01
CA ASN A 10 10.09 4.70 43.07
C ASN A 10 8.84 4.35 42.26
N LEU A 11 8.98 3.76 41.07
CA LEU A 11 7.83 3.30 40.29
C LEU A 11 7.04 2.20 41.01
N TRP A 12 7.73 1.21 41.57
CA TRP A 12 7.07 0.05 42.20
C TRP A 12 6.43 0.33 43.56
N ARG A 13 6.59 1.53 44.10
CA ARG A 13 5.97 1.93 45.36
C ARG A 13 4.45 2.16 45.22
N HIS A 14 3.98 2.62 44.06
CA HIS A 14 2.55 2.82 43.77
C HIS A 14 2.10 1.99 42.56
N ARG A 15 2.22 0.67 42.71
CA ARG A 15 2.01 -0.31 41.63
C ARG A 15 0.73 -0.10 40.83
N ARG A 16 -0.40 0.19 41.47
CA ARG A 16 -1.68 0.37 40.76
C ARG A 16 -1.64 1.49 39.72
N ARG A 17 -1.14 2.68 40.10
CA ARG A 17 -1.08 3.85 39.21
C ARG A 17 -0.09 3.62 38.07
N THR A 18 1.10 3.14 38.43
CA THR A 18 2.16 2.79 37.46
C THR A 18 1.66 1.76 36.46
N LEU A 19 0.95 0.72 36.91
CA LEU A 19 0.39 -0.30 36.03
C LEU A 19 -0.70 0.25 35.12
N ILE A 20 -1.62 1.09 35.61
CA ILE A 20 -2.68 1.70 34.77
C ILE A 20 -2.07 2.56 33.66
N THR A 21 -1.09 3.40 33.99
CA THR A 21 -0.44 4.27 33.00
C THR A 21 0.40 3.44 32.02
N ALA A 22 1.16 2.46 32.52
CA ALA A 22 1.94 1.57 31.66
C ALA A 22 1.06 0.71 30.74
N SER A 23 -0.07 0.18 31.23
CA SER A 23 -1.01 -0.58 30.41
C SER A 23 -1.69 0.29 29.36
N GLY A 24 -2.09 1.51 29.71
CA GLY A 24 -2.68 2.45 28.75
C GLY A 24 -1.71 2.77 27.61
N MET A 25 -0.44 3.05 27.93
CA MET A 25 0.62 3.26 26.94
C MET A 25 0.91 2.00 26.11
N ALA A 26 0.97 0.83 26.74
CA ALA A 26 1.22 -0.44 26.07
C ALA A 26 0.10 -0.78 25.07
N ILE A 27 -1.16 -0.61 25.46
CA ILE A 27 -2.33 -0.82 24.59
C ILE A 27 -2.31 0.16 23.43
N ALA A 28 -2.12 1.45 23.72
CA ALA A 28 -2.03 2.49 22.70
C ALA A 28 -0.92 2.19 21.67
N MET A 29 0.25 1.77 22.14
CA MET A 29 1.37 1.38 21.28
C MET A 29 1.04 0.13 20.46
N GLY A 30 0.51 -0.93 21.07
CA GLY A 30 0.14 -2.16 20.37
C GLY A 30 -0.89 -1.92 19.27
N LEU A 31 -1.89 -1.07 19.54
CA LEU A 31 -2.90 -0.67 18.54
C LEU A 31 -2.29 0.13 17.39
N VAL A 32 -1.40 1.09 17.68
CA VAL A 32 -0.72 1.86 16.62
C VAL A 32 0.15 0.95 15.75
N LEU A 33 0.89 0.02 16.34
CA LEU A 33 1.69 -0.95 15.59
C LEU A 33 0.82 -1.85 14.72
N SER A 34 -0.28 -2.38 15.28
CA SER A 34 -1.24 -3.20 14.54
C SER A 34 -1.87 -2.47 13.37
N MET A 35 -2.22 -1.20 13.58
CA MET A 35 -2.77 -0.37 12.51
C MET A 35 -1.71 -0.03 11.45
N ALA A 36 -0.46 0.19 11.83
CA ALA A 36 0.65 0.39 10.90
C ALA A 36 0.93 -0.87 10.07
N CYS A 37 0.94 -2.05 10.68
CA CYS A 37 1.09 -3.34 10.02
C CYS A 37 -0.01 -3.59 8.98
N MET A 38 -1.27 -3.30 9.35
CA MET A 38 -2.41 -3.36 8.43
C MET A 38 -2.30 -2.34 7.30
N GLN A 39 -1.91 -1.10 7.62
CA GLN A 39 -1.71 -0.04 6.62
C GLN A 39 -0.62 -0.45 5.62
N ASP A 40 0.51 -0.96 6.09
CA ASP A 40 1.60 -1.41 5.21
C ASP A 40 1.17 -2.56 4.30
N GLY A 41 0.47 -3.55 4.85
CA GLY A 41 -0.09 -4.65 4.06
C GLY A 41 -1.05 -4.16 2.97
N MET A 42 -1.91 -3.19 3.29
CA MET A 42 -2.83 -2.58 2.32
C MET A 42 -2.08 -1.82 1.21
N PHE A 43 -1.09 -1.01 1.57
CA PHE A 43 -0.33 -0.28 0.55
C PHE A 43 0.57 -1.19 -0.29
N ASP A 44 1.10 -2.28 0.28
CA ASP A 44 1.88 -3.28 -0.47
C ASP A 44 0.98 -4.03 -1.45
N LEU A 45 -0.23 -4.41 -1.02
CA LEU A 45 -1.23 -5.01 -1.88
C LEU A 45 -1.70 -4.06 -2.98
N MET A 46 -1.96 -2.79 -2.65
CA MET A 46 -2.24 -1.75 -3.63
C MET A 46 -1.12 -1.64 -4.66
N ALA A 47 0.13 -1.63 -4.20
CA ALA A 47 1.29 -1.51 -5.08
C ALA A 47 1.43 -2.72 -5.99
N ASP A 48 1.30 -3.92 -5.45
CA ASP A 48 1.43 -5.15 -6.23
C ASP A 48 0.35 -5.24 -7.30
N VAL A 49 -0.92 -4.99 -6.93
CA VAL A 49 -2.02 -5.06 -7.90
C VAL A 49 -1.91 -3.96 -8.96
N MET A 50 -1.66 -2.71 -8.56
CA MET A 50 -1.59 -1.60 -9.50
C MET A 50 -0.41 -1.72 -10.47
N VAL A 51 0.74 -2.18 -9.98
CA VAL A 51 1.96 -2.34 -10.79
C VAL A 51 1.90 -3.61 -11.62
N ARG A 52 1.42 -4.75 -11.11
CA ARG A 52 1.41 -6.02 -11.89
C ARG A 52 0.25 -6.15 -12.86
N GLN A 53 -0.95 -5.64 -12.53
CA GLN A 53 -2.12 -5.82 -13.40
C GLN A 53 -2.20 -4.75 -14.50
N THR A 54 -1.82 -3.50 -14.21
CA THR A 54 -2.12 -2.37 -15.08
C THR A 54 -0.89 -1.76 -15.76
N LEU A 55 0.19 -1.49 -15.01
CA LEU A 55 1.28 -0.62 -15.47
C LEU A 55 2.56 -1.36 -15.88
N GLY A 56 2.85 -2.49 -15.23
CA GLY A 56 4.18 -3.09 -15.20
C GLY A 56 5.13 -2.29 -14.30
N HIS A 57 6.26 -2.89 -13.95
CA HIS A 57 7.33 -2.20 -13.22
C HIS A 57 8.11 -1.23 -14.11
N ALA A 58 8.16 -1.52 -15.41
CA ALA A 58 8.63 -0.63 -16.46
C ALA A 58 7.72 -0.79 -17.70
N GLN A 59 7.60 0.27 -18.48
CA GLN A 59 6.86 0.25 -19.73
C GLN A 59 7.61 0.98 -20.84
N VAL A 60 7.43 0.50 -22.07
CA VAL A 60 7.94 1.12 -23.29
C VAL A 60 6.76 1.45 -24.19
N THR A 61 6.63 2.71 -24.59
CA THR A 61 5.56 3.20 -25.47
C THR A 61 6.14 4.09 -26.55
N HIS A 62 5.33 4.46 -27.54
CA HIS A 62 5.67 5.58 -28.41
C HIS A 62 5.77 6.88 -27.58
N SER A 63 6.61 7.84 -27.99
CA SER A 63 6.84 9.08 -27.22
C SER A 63 5.59 9.94 -27.05
N ASP A 64 4.70 9.91 -28.05
CA ASP A 64 3.46 10.70 -28.05
C ASP A 64 2.27 9.95 -27.43
N TRP A 65 2.38 8.63 -27.26
CA TRP A 65 1.32 7.78 -26.68
C TRP A 65 0.81 8.28 -25.32
N PRO A 66 1.65 8.71 -24.35
CA PRO A 66 1.18 9.14 -23.04
C PRO A 66 0.27 10.36 -23.06
N THR A 67 0.34 11.18 -24.11
CA THR A 67 -0.38 12.46 -24.20
C THR A 67 -1.48 12.42 -25.24
N LYS A 68 -1.23 11.86 -26.43
CA LYS A 68 -2.16 11.89 -27.55
C LYS A 68 -3.00 10.63 -27.67
N GLN A 69 -2.46 9.47 -27.28
CA GLN A 69 -3.12 8.15 -27.36
C GLN A 69 -3.73 7.86 -28.75
N LEU A 70 -3.03 8.25 -29.82
CA LEU A 70 -3.52 8.01 -31.18
C LEU A 70 -3.28 6.55 -31.57
N LEU A 71 -4.19 5.97 -32.35
CA LEU A 71 -4.15 4.55 -32.69
C LEU A 71 -2.83 4.10 -33.34
N TYR A 72 -2.14 4.99 -34.05
CA TYR A 72 -0.87 4.72 -34.73
C TYR A 72 0.39 5.04 -33.90
N ASP A 73 0.24 5.63 -32.70
CA ASP A 73 1.36 5.90 -31.78
C ASP A 73 1.82 4.58 -31.13
N THR A 74 2.48 3.74 -31.92
CA THR A 74 2.86 2.36 -31.60
C THR A 74 4.36 2.16 -31.59
N VAL A 75 4.79 1.03 -31.03
CA VAL A 75 6.16 0.53 -31.07
C VAL A 75 6.17 -0.90 -31.64
N PRO A 76 7.28 -1.35 -32.25
CA PRO A 76 7.37 -2.69 -32.79
C PRO A 76 7.20 -3.76 -31.71
N GLU A 77 6.37 -4.77 -31.99
CA GLU A 77 6.18 -5.93 -31.10
C GLU A 77 7.48 -6.70 -30.84
N ALA A 78 8.43 -6.64 -31.78
CA ALA A 78 9.76 -7.24 -31.63
C ALA A 78 10.47 -6.81 -30.33
N LEU A 79 10.23 -5.58 -29.86
CA LEU A 79 10.78 -5.07 -28.60
C LEU A 79 10.37 -5.91 -27.38
N VAL A 80 9.22 -6.59 -27.43
CA VAL A 80 8.79 -7.48 -26.35
C VAL A 80 9.79 -8.62 -26.18
N GLY A 81 10.30 -9.19 -27.29
CA GLY A 81 11.32 -10.23 -27.27
C GLY A 81 12.66 -9.72 -26.75
N ASP A 82 13.15 -8.62 -27.34
CA ASP A 82 14.44 -8.02 -26.98
C ASP A 82 14.51 -7.63 -25.49
N LEU A 83 13.41 -7.11 -24.96
CA LEU A 83 13.34 -6.65 -23.57
C LEU A 83 13.06 -7.79 -22.58
N ALA A 84 12.47 -8.90 -23.01
CA ALA A 84 12.28 -10.09 -22.18
C ALA A 84 13.60 -10.78 -21.84
N GLU A 85 14.66 -10.60 -22.65
CA GLU A 85 15.99 -11.17 -22.41
C GLU A 85 16.80 -10.42 -21.35
N LEU A 86 16.31 -9.27 -20.87
CA LEU A 86 16.99 -8.52 -19.81
C LEU A 86 17.04 -9.35 -18.51
N PRO A 87 18.21 -9.49 -17.85
CA PRO A 87 18.34 -10.27 -16.62
C PRO A 87 17.43 -9.81 -15.48
N GLU A 88 17.07 -8.53 -15.46
CA GLU A 88 16.20 -7.91 -14.46
C GLU A 88 14.70 -8.15 -14.74
N ALA A 89 14.34 -8.61 -15.94
CA ALA A 89 12.96 -8.87 -16.34
C ALA A 89 12.54 -10.29 -15.97
N VAL A 90 11.44 -10.42 -15.23
CA VAL A 90 10.75 -11.71 -15.00
C VAL A 90 9.90 -12.08 -16.21
N GLY A 91 9.35 -11.08 -16.89
CA GLY A 91 8.58 -11.25 -18.10
C GLY A 91 8.32 -9.91 -18.78
N ALA A 92 8.02 -9.97 -20.08
CA ALA A 92 7.56 -8.85 -20.88
C ALA A 92 6.37 -9.27 -21.75
N SER A 93 5.43 -8.36 -21.94
CA SER A 93 4.22 -8.59 -22.71
C SER A 93 3.83 -7.34 -23.51
N GLY A 94 3.34 -7.54 -24.73
CA GLY A 94 2.86 -6.48 -25.61
C GLY A 94 1.36 -6.27 -25.41
N ARG A 95 0.93 -5.01 -25.34
CA ARG A 95 -0.47 -4.61 -25.21
C ARG A 95 -0.87 -3.65 -26.32
N LEU A 96 -2.00 -3.94 -26.92
CA LEU A 96 -2.66 -3.09 -27.91
C LEU A 96 -4.00 -2.62 -27.37
N PHE A 97 -4.30 -1.33 -27.49
CA PHE A 97 -5.51 -0.72 -26.96
C PHE A 97 -6.36 -0.15 -28.10
N SER A 98 -7.65 -0.40 -28.03
CA SER A 98 -8.62 0.21 -28.94
C SER A 98 -9.91 0.58 -28.22
N TYR A 99 -10.65 1.51 -28.80
CA TYR A 99 -11.95 1.94 -28.33
C TYR A 99 -12.94 1.79 -29.49
N GLY A 100 -14.08 1.19 -29.21
CA GLY A 100 -15.12 0.95 -30.21
C GLY A 100 -16.46 0.71 -29.56
N LEU A 101 -17.48 0.47 -30.37
CA LEU A 101 -18.77 0.00 -29.89
C LEU A 101 -18.74 -1.52 -29.79
N ALA A 102 -19.15 -2.02 -28.65
CA ALA A 102 -19.54 -3.39 -28.41
C ALA A 102 -21.04 -3.48 -28.69
N ALA A 103 -21.47 -4.38 -29.57
CA ALA A 103 -22.88 -4.53 -29.90
C ALA A 103 -23.33 -5.99 -29.85
N SER A 104 -24.59 -6.17 -29.46
CA SER A 104 -25.36 -7.40 -29.60
C SER A 104 -26.62 -7.14 -30.43
N SER A 105 -27.50 -8.14 -30.55
CA SER A 105 -28.79 -7.96 -31.20
C SER A 105 -29.75 -7.04 -30.43
N VAL A 106 -29.46 -6.74 -29.16
CA VAL A 106 -30.37 -6.05 -28.23
C VAL A 106 -29.85 -4.66 -27.84
N ALA A 107 -28.53 -4.50 -27.67
CA ALA A 107 -27.94 -3.26 -27.16
C ALA A 107 -26.55 -2.98 -27.75
N SER A 108 -26.06 -1.76 -27.54
CA SER A 108 -24.69 -1.37 -27.87
C SER A 108 -24.11 -0.48 -26.76
N VAL A 109 -22.87 -0.73 -26.38
CA VAL A 109 -22.14 0.04 -25.37
C VAL A 109 -20.76 0.42 -25.89
N GLY A 110 -20.20 1.53 -25.38
CA GLY A 110 -18.80 1.86 -25.64
C GLY A 110 -17.88 0.90 -24.89
N ALA A 111 -16.91 0.33 -25.57
CA ALA A 111 -15.96 -0.62 -25.02
C ALA A 111 -14.51 -0.26 -25.34
N ARG A 112 -13.64 -0.57 -24.40
CA ARG A 112 -12.19 -0.58 -24.50
C ARG A 112 -11.74 -2.02 -24.68
N TYR A 113 -11.01 -2.25 -25.76
CA TYR A 113 -10.45 -3.54 -26.13
C TYR A 113 -8.96 -3.55 -25.80
N VAL A 114 -8.51 -4.62 -25.16
CA VAL A 114 -7.12 -4.87 -24.84
C VAL A 114 -6.69 -6.14 -25.54
N GLY A 115 -5.80 -5.98 -26.52
CA GLY A 115 -5.12 -7.09 -27.20
C GLY A 115 -3.90 -7.49 -26.39
N LEU A 116 -3.81 -8.77 -26.02
CA LEU A 116 -2.68 -9.34 -25.28
C LEU A 116 -2.32 -10.73 -25.81
N ASP A 117 -1.08 -11.17 -25.58
CA ASP A 117 -0.61 -12.53 -25.87
C ASP A 117 -0.76 -13.39 -24.61
N PRO A 118 -1.71 -14.35 -24.55
CA PRO A 118 -1.97 -15.12 -23.34
C PRO A 118 -0.77 -15.94 -22.85
N VAL A 119 0.14 -16.35 -23.73
CA VAL A 119 1.30 -17.15 -23.36
C VAL A 119 2.31 -16.28 -22.62
N ARG A 120 2.60 -15.08 -23.14
CA ARG A 120 3.52 -14.11 -22.51
C ARG A 120 2.90 -13.45 -21.29
N ASP A 121 1.60 -13.14 -21.34
CA ASP A 121 0.93 -12.42 -20.26
C ASP A 121 0.75 -13.28 -19.02
N ARG A 122 0.67 -14.62 -19.12
CA ARG A 122 0.68 -15.53 -17.95
C ARG A 122 1.90 -15.36 -17.05
N ALA A 123 3.04 -14.92 -17.59
CA ALA A 123 4.26 -14.65 -16.81
C ALA A 123 4.20 -13.29 -16.07
N VAL A 124 3.23 -12.45 -16.41
CA VAL A 124 3.18 -11.02 -16.09
C VAL A 124 1.94 -10.66 -15.28
N THR A 125 0.77 -11.22 -15.63
CA THR A 125 -0.52 -10.99 -14.99
C THR A 125 -1.31 -12.31 -14.91
N ASP A 126 -1.85 -12.63 -13.73
CA ASP A 126 -2.76 -13.76 -13.55
C ASP A 126 -4.21 -13.30 -13.69
N TYR A 127 -4.90 -13.84 -14.70
CA TYR A 127 -6.30 -13.54 -15.01
C TYR A 127 -7.29 -14.56 -14.43
N SER A 128 -6.78 -15.64 -13.84
CA SER A 128 -7.62 -16.76 -13.40
C SER A 128 -8.54 -16.39 -12.23
N GLU A 129 -8.07 -15.54 -11.32
CA GLU A 129 -8.84 -15.09 -10.15
C GLU A 129 -9.97 -14.11 -10.51
N SER A 130 -9.90 -13.45 -11.67
CA SER A 130 -10.91 -12.50 -12.14
C SER A 130 -11.99 -13.14 -13.00
N LEU A 131 -11.86 -14.41 -13.37
CA LEU A 131 -12.81 -15.07 -14.26
C LEU A 131 -14.08 -15.51 -13.50
N VAL A 132 -15.25 -15.10 -14.00
CA VAL A 132 -16.55 -15.41 -13.39
C VAL A 132 -17.22 -16.59 -14.09
N ARG A 133 -17.23 -16.59 -15.43
CA ARG A 133 -17.86 -17.64 -16.26
C ARG A 133 -17.00 -17.99 -17.45
N GLY A 134 -17.11 -19.24 -17.91
CA GLY A 134 -16.45 -19.71 -19.13
C GLY A 134 -14.96 -19.95 -18.92
N ARG A 135 -14.15 -19.53 -19.89
CA ARG A 135 -12.68 -19.62 -19.87
C ARG A 135 -12.06 -18.32 -20.35
N PHE A 136 -10.77 -18.14 -20.09
CA PHE A 136 -10.01 -17.07 -20.72
C PHE A 136 -9.74 -17.37 -22.21
N ILE A 137 -9.31 -16.35 -22.97
CA ILE A 137 -8.94 -16.50 -24.38
C ILE A 137 -7.81 -17.54 -24.55
N GLY A 138 -7.87 -18.31 -25.64
CA GLY A 138 -6.90 -19.36 -25.95
C GLY A 138 -5.53 -18.83 -26.39
N ASP A 139 -4.53 -19.72 -26.40
CA ASP A 139 -3.14 -19.42 -26.77
C ASP A 139 -2.95 -19.06 -28.27
N VAL A 140 -4.01 -19.18 -29.07
CA VAL A 140 -3.99 -18.93 -30.51
C VAL A 140 -5.14 -17.99 -30.88
N ALA A 141 -4.87 -17.05 -31.77
CA ALA A 141 -5.86 -16.17 -32.37
C ALA A 141 -6.97 -16.98 -33.05
N ALA A 142 -8.20 -16.80 -32.58
CA ALA A 142 -9.37 -17.58 -32.99
C ALA A 142 -10.65 -16.74 -33.03
N GLY A 143 -10.54 -15.41 -32.93
CA GLY A 143 -11.71 -14.53 -32.83
C GLY A 143 -12.44 -14.68 -31.50
N GLU A 144 -11.70 -14.94 -30.43
CA GLU A 144 -12.25 -15.12 -29.08
C GLU A 144 -12.18 -13.80 -28.29
N ILE A 145 -13.22 -13.55 -27.49
CA ILE A 145 -13.30 -12.38 -26.61
C ILE A 145 -13.74 -12.76 -25.20
N VAL A 146 -13.13 -12.12 -24.23
CA VAL A 146 -13.53 -12.18 -22.81
C VAL A 146 -13.97 -10.79 -22.40
N ILE A 147 -15.23 -10.66 -21.96
CA ILE A 147 -15.85 -9.36 -21.66
C ILE A 147 -16.11 -9.21 -20.16
N GLY A 148 -16.21 -7.97 -19.68
CA GLY A 148 -16.58 -7.73 -18.30
C GLY A 148 -18.01 -8.21 -17.99
N ASP A 149 -18.24 -8.67 -16.78
CA ASP A 149 -19.50 -9.31 -16.36
C ASP A 149 -20.69 -8.34 -16.34
N VAL A 150 -20.42 -7.04 -16.12
CA VAL A 150 -21.44 -5.98 -16.27
C VAL A 150 -21.79 -5.77 -17.75
N MET A 151 -20.79 -5.72 -18.64
CA MET A 151 -21.01 -5.62 -20.08
C MET A 151 -21.84 -6.79 -20.62
N ALA A 152 -21.49 -8.01 -20.20
CA ALA A 152 -22.20 -9.23 -20.61
C ALA A 152 -23.69 -9.15 -20.24
N ARG A 153 -24.03 -8.65 -19.05
CA ARG A 153 -25.42 -8.45 -18.62
C ARG A 153 -26.13 -7.37 -19.43
N GLU A 154 -25.47 -6.27 -19.75
CA GLU A 154 -26.08 -5.16 -20.51
C GLU A 154 -26.30 -5.49 -21.99
N LEU A 155 -25.42 -6.30 -22.56
CA LEU A 155 -25.54 -6.79 -23.93
C LEU A 155 -26.36 -8.08 -24.05
N GLU A 156 -26.81 -8.65 -22.93
CA GLU A 156 -27.50 -9.95 -22.84
C GLU A 156 -26.71 -11.10 -23.50
N LEU A 157 -25.39 -11.11 -23.31
CA LEU A 157 -24.47 -12.09 -23.88
C LEU A 157 -24.00 -13.11 -22.83
N ALA A 158 -23.91 -14.38 -23.23
CA ALA A 158 -23.32 -15.46 -22.48
C ALA A 158 -22.12 -16.09 -23.22
N PRO A 159 -21.26 -16.86 -22.53
CA PRO A 159 -20.23 -17.64 -23.20
C PRO A 159 -20.83 -18.56 -24.26
N GLY A 160 -20.37 -18.44 -25.50
CA GLY A 160 -20.89 -19.11 -26.69
C GLY A 160 -21.51 -18.15 -27.71
N ASP A 161 -21.97 -16.97 -27.27
CA ASP A 161 -22.67 -16.00 -28.12
C ASP A 161 -21.71 -15.16 -28.98
N GLU A 162 -22.28 -14.55 -30.03
CA GLU A 162 -21.58 -13.64 -30.94
C GLU A 162 -21.58 -12.21 -30.39
N PHE A 163 -20.41 -11.60 -30.43
CA PHE A 163 -20.13 -10.22 -30.06
C PHE A 163 -19.71 -9.46 -31.31
N VAL A 164 -20.29 -8.28 -31.53
CA VAL A 164 -19.92 -7.42 -32.66
C VAL A 164 -19.01 -6.30 -32.18
N PHE A 165 -17.79 -6.26 -32.69
CA PHE A 165 -16.90 -5.11 -32.58
C PHE A 165 -17.21 -4.12 -33.71
N LEU A 166 -17.37 -2.84 -33.40
CA LEU A 166 -17.44 -1.76 -34.39
C LEU A 166 -16.48 -0.64 -34.00
N GLY A 167 -15.55 -0.29 -34.88
CA GLY A 167 -14.58 0.76 -34.64
C GLY A 167 -13.91 1.25 -35.92
N GLN A 168 -12.85 2.02 -35.74
CA GLN A 168 -12.02 2.51 -36.82
C GLN A 168 -10.60 1.95 -36.67
N ALA A 169 -10.05 1.41 -37.75
CA ALA A 169 -8.66 0.96 -37.81
C ALA A 169 -7.69 2.16 -37.95
N ALA A 170 -6.40 1.91 -37.75
CA ALA A 170 -5.38 2.96 -37.78
C ALA A 170 -5.20 3.58 -39.17
N ASP A 171 -5.54 2.85 -40.23
CA ASP A 171 -5.55 3.30 -41.62
C ASP A 171 -6.82 4.09 -41.99
N GLY A 172 -7.75 4.26 -41.05
CA GLY A 172 -9.02 4.95 -41.23
C GLY A 172 -10.15 4.08 -41.78
N SER A 173 -9.90 2.80 -42.06
CA SER A 173 -10.93 1.86 -42.51
C SER A 173 -11.89 1.50 -41.38
N MET A 174 -13.08 1.02 -41.75
CA MET A 174 -14.06 0.51 -40.80
C MET A 174 -13.60 -0.85 -40.30
N ALA A 175 -13.35 -0.93 -39.00
CA ALA A 175 -13.03 -2.17 -38.32
C ALA A 175 -14.34 -2.77 -37.77
N ASN A 176 -14.80 -3.86 -38.36
CA ASN A 176 -16.00 -4.58 -37.93
C ASN A 176 -15.72 -6.08 -37.95
N GLU A 177 -15.91 -6.74 -36.81
CA GLU A 177 -15.63 -8.17 -36.67
C GLU A 177 -16.62 -8.84 -35.70
N LEU A 178 -16.96 -10.08 -36.02
CA LEU A 178 -17.71 -10.97 -35.14
C LEU A 178 -16.72 -11.78 -34.31
N LEU A 179 -16.82 -11.65 -32.99
CA LEU A 179 -16.01 -12.37 -32.02
C LEU A 179 -16.90 -13.30 -31.20
N GLN A 180 -16.38 -14.44 -30.77
CA GLN A 180 -17.09 -15.36 -29.90
C GLN A 180 -16.77 -15.06 -28.43
N VAL A 181 -17.80 -14.82 -27.62
CA VAL A 181 -17.64 -14.66 -26.17
C VAL A 181 -17.26 -16.02 -25.58
N VAL A 182 -16.07 -16.15 -25.01
CA VAL A 182 -15.62 -17.42 -24.38
C VAL A 182 -15.66 -17.39 -22.85
N GLY A 183 -15.76 -16.20 -22.27
CA GLY A 183 -15.87 -16.03 -20.83
C GLY A 183 -16.23 -14.61 -20.41
N THR A 184 -16.56 -14.46 -19.13
CA THR A 184 -16.77 -13.17 -18.48
C THR A 184 -15.83 -13.01 -17.30
N TYR A 185 -15.37 -11.78 -17.06
CA TYR A 185 -14.49 -11.44 -15.95
C TYR A 185 -15.10 -10.35 -15.07
N SER A 186 -14.67 -10.29 -13.81
CA SER A 186 -14.95 -9.17 -12.92
C SER A 186 -13.66 -8.73 -12.24
N THR A 187 -13.35 -7.44 -12.38
CA THR A 187 -12.32 -6.76 -11.58
C THR A 187 -12.95 -6.12 -10.34
N GLY A 188 -14.23 -6.37 -10.07
CA GLY A 188 -15.02 -5.71 -9.03
C GLY A 188 -15.28 -4.23 -9.28
N VAL A 189 -14.82 -3.67 -10.40
CA VAL A 189 -14.92 -2.23 -10.69
C VAL A 189 -15.92 -2.08 -11.81
N ASP A 190 -17.13 -1.68 -11.47
CA ASP A 190 -18.25 -1.56 -12.41
C ASP A 190 -17.89 -0.84 -13.71
N GLN A 191 -17.07 0.22 -13.65
CA GLN A 191 -16.68 0.97 -14.83
C GLN A 191 -15.78 0.16 -15.78
N MET A 192 -14.87 -0.65 -15.24
CA MET A 192 -14.01 -1.55 -16.03
C MET A 192 -14.79 -2.77 -16.50
N ASP A 193 -15.66 -3.34 -15.66
CA ASP A 193 -16.48 -4.50 -15.99
C ASP A 193 -17.59 -4.18 -17.01
N ARG A 194 -18.00 -2.91 -17.12
CA ARG A 194 -19.02 -2.46 -18.08
C ARG A 194 -18.45 -2.20 -19.48
N ALA A 195 -17.18 -1.81 -19.55
CA ALA A 195 -16.58 -1.32 -20.79
C ALA A 195 -15.31 -2.08 -21.21
N GLY A 196 -14.77 -3.00 -20.42
CA GLY A 196 -13.53 -3.69 -20.77
C GLY A 196 -13.76 -5.02 -21.48
N ALA A 197 -12.90 -5.30 -22.45
CA ALA A 197 -12.83 -6.56 -23.16
C ALA A 197 -11.39 -6.95 -23.49
N TYR A 198 -11.08 -8.23 -23.36
CA TYR A 198 -9.80 -8.84 -23.70
C TYR A 198 -9.95 -9.70 -24.95
N VAL A 199 -9.02 -9.52 -25.89
CA VAL A 199 -8.95 -10.26 -27.15
C VAL A 199 -7.49 -10.69 -27.40
N HIS A 200 -7.29 -11.66 -28.27
CA HIS A 200 -5.94 -12.07 -28.66
C HIS A 200 -5.24 -10.91 -29.38
N LEU A 201 -3.97 -10.65 -29.06
CA LEU A 201 -3.18 -9.55 -29.65
C LEU A 201 -3.21 -9.57 -31.17
N ALA A 202 -2.93 -10.73 -31.77
CA ALA A 202 -2.94 -10.91 -33.23
C ALA A 202 -4.32 -10.68 -33.87
N ASP A 203 -5.43 -10.92 -33.17
CA ASP A 203 -6.77 -10.62 -33.69
C ASP A 203 -6.97 -9.10 -33.73
N LEU A 204 -6.63 -8.41 -32.63
CA LEU A 204 -6.76 -6.96 -32.55
C LEU A 204 -5.81 -6.21 -33.49
N GLN A 205 -4.59 -6.72 -33.71
CA GLN A 205 -3.64 -6.15 -34.68
C GLN A 205 -4.22 -6.19 -36.10
N ARG A 206 -4.78 -7.34 -36.52
CA ARG A 206 -5.43 -7.49 -37.83
C ARG A 206 -6.63 -6.57 -37.97
N LEU A 207 -7.48 -6.53 -36.94
CA LEU A 207 -8.68 -5.70 -36.90
C LEU A 207 -8.38 -4.20 -37.02
N LEU A 208 -7.24 -3.74 -36.49
CA LEU A 208 -6.85 -2.32 -36.48
C LEU A 208 -5.84 -1.95 -37.57
N ALA A 209 -5.46 -2.88 -38.45
CA ALA A 209 -4.39 -2.70 -39.44
C ALA A 209 -3.04 -2.27 -38.82
N LEU A 210 -2.69 -2.89 -37.68
CA LEU A 210 -1.47 -2.64 -36.88
C LEU A 210 -0.60 -3.89 -36.77
N ASP A 211 -0.19 -4.43 -37.92
CA ASP A 211 0.61 -5.66 -37.97
C ASP A 211 1.96 -5.51 -37.24
N ALA A 212 2.24 -6.43 -36.31
CA ALA A 212 3.47 -6.47 -35.50
C ALA A 212 3.77 -5.15 -34.75
N GLN A 213 2.73 -4.40 -34.41
CA GLN A 213 2.81 -3.17 -33.61
C GLN A 213 2.02 -3.34 -32.30
N VAL A 214 2.49 -2.68 -31.26
CA VAL A 214 1.83 -2.60 -29.95
C VAL A 214 1.88 -1.18 -29.42
N HIS A 215 0.90 -0.76 -28.63
CA HIS A 215 0.94 0.59 -28.02
C HIS A 215 1.86 0.64 -26.80
N GLN A 216 1.98 -0.49 -26.10
CA GLN A 216 2.74 -0.59 -24.87
C GLN A 216 3.42 -1.95 -24.78
N VAL A 217 4.70 -1.95 -24.42
CA VAL A 217 5.41 -3.13 -23.90
C VAL A 217 5.48 -2.98 -22.40
N MET A 218 4.89 -3.92 -21.67
CA MET A 218 4.87 -3.97 -20.21
C MET A 218 5.93 -4.96 -19.72
N LEU A 219 6.74 -4.56 -18.73
CA LEU A 219 7.75 -5.43 -18.13
C LEU A 219 7.55 -5.55 -16.63
N VAL A 220 7.76 -6.75 -16.10
CA VAL A 220 7.64 -7.05 -14.68
C VAL A 220 8.99 -7.45 -14.10
N ALA A 221 9.35 -6.84 -12.97
CA ALA A 221 10.51 -7.20 -12.18
C ALA A 221 10.12 -8.22 -11.09
N SER A 222 11.12 -8.84 -10.48
CA SER A 222 10.91 -9.78 -9.37
C SER A 222 10.36 -9.11 -8.10
N SER A 223 10.63 -7.82 -7.92
CA SER A 223 10.16 -7.03 -6.79
C SER A 223 10.09 -5.55 -7.14
N LEU A 224 9.40 -4.78 -6.28
CA LEU A 224 9.37 -3.31 -6.37
C LEU A 224 10.78 -2.71 -6.24
N GLU A 225 11.67 -3.32 -5.45
CA GLU A 225 13.06 -2.87 -5.30
C GLU A 225 13.87 -3.09 -6.59
N ALA A 226 13.63 -4.22 -7.27
CA ALA A 226 14.22 -4.52 -8.57
C ALA A 226 13.64 -3.66 -9.71
N SER A 227 12.48 -3.04 -9.51
CA SER A 227 11.81 -2.20 -10.52
C SER A 227 12.67 -1.04 -11.00
N GLN A 228 13.48 -0.44 -10.13
CA GLN A 228 14.35 0.68 -10.51
C GLN A 228 15.51 0.21 -11.40
N LEU A 229 16.08 -0.96 -11.09
CA LEU A 229 17.15 -1.56 -11.90
C LEU A 229 16.60 -1.94 -13.28
N LEU A 230 15.45 -2.59 -13.32
CA LEU A 230 14.75 -2.90 -14.57
C LEU A 230 14.44 -1.63 -15.37
N SER A 231 13.87 -0.60 -14.74
CA SER A 231 13.56 0.66 -15.43
C SER A 231 14.81 1.31 -16.02
N ASN A 232 15.95 1.27 -15.32
CA ASN A 232 17.20 1.83 -15.82
C ASN A 232 17.79 1.00 -16.97
N ALA A 233 17.70 -0.34 -16.87
CA ALA A 233 18.12 -1.25 -17.93
C ALA A 233 17.28 -1.03 -19.21
N VAL A 234 15.95 -0.97 -19.07
CA VAL A 234 15.03 -0.71 -20.20
C VAL A 234 15.28 0.66 -20.83
N LYS A 235 15.44 1.72 -20.02
CA LYS A 235 15.79 3.06 -20.53
C LYS A 235 17.10 3.06 -21.31
N SER A 236 18.09 2.32 -20.83
CA SER A 236 19.38 2.18 -21.52
C SER A 236 19.27 1.41 -22.83
N ALA A 237 18.46 0.34 -22.85
CA ALA A 237 18.22 -0.49 -24.04
C ALA A 237 17.55 0.29 -25.18
N VAL A 238 16.66 1.24 -24.86
CA VAL A 238 15.90 2.01 -25.87
C VAL A 238 16.45 3.41 -26.13
N ALA A 239 17.51 3.84 -25.45
CA ALA A 239 18.03 5.22 -25.49
C ALA A 239 18.40 5.72 -26.91
N GLY A 240 18.69 4.82 -27.85
CA GLY A 240 19.03 5.14 -29.24
C GLY A 240 17.86 5.10 -30.23
N GLN A 241 16.66 4.72 -29.79
CA GLN A 241 15.49 4.57 -30.66
C GLN A 241 14.67 5.85 -30.68
N SER A 242 14.59 6.50 -31.85
CA SER A 242 13.74 7.68 -32.02
C SER A 242 12.27 7.30 -31.82
N GLN A 243 11.52 8.16 -31.12
CA GLN A 243 10.08 7.99 -30.85
C GLN A 243 9.71 6.85 -29.89
N VAL A 244 10.68 6.22 -29.23
CA VAL A 244 10.45 5.23 -28.18
C VAL A 244 10.70 5.87 -26.81
N LEU A 245 9.78 5.67 -25.88
CA LEU A 245 9.81 6.22 -24.53
C LEU A 245 9.70 5.10 -23.50
N ALA A 246 10.78 4.90 -22.74
CA ALA A 246 10.76 4.04 -21.56
C ALA A 246 10.42 4.85 -20.30
N ARG A 247 9.45 4.37 -19.53
CA ARG A 247 9.03 4.95 -18.25
C ARG A 247 9.05 3.91 -17.14
N SER A 248 9.44 4.32 -15.94
CA SER A 248 9.12 3.54 -14.74
C SER A 248 7.62 3.60 -14.45
N TRP A 249 7.12 2.72 -13.59
CA TRP A 249 5.74 2.80 -13.10
C TRP A 249 5.44 4.14 -12.41
N GLU A 250 6.44 4.75 -11.75
CA GLU A 250 6.32 6.05 -11.09
C GLU A 250 6.14 7.21 -12.08
N GLU A 251 6.81 7.12 -13.24
CA GLU A 251 6.68 8.09 -14.34
C GLU A 251 5.43 7.83 -15.18
N ALA A 252 4.98 6.58 -15.22
CA ALA A 252 3.75 6.17 -15.88
C ALA A 252 2.52 6.73 -15.17
N ASP A 253 2.51 6.65 -13.84
CA ASP A 253 1.46 7.17 -12.97
C ASP A 253 2.04 7.96 -11.78
N PRO A 254 2.35 9.24 -12.00
CA PRO A 254 2.87 10.12 -10.94
C PRO A 254 1.89 10.29 -9.78
N GLN A 255 0.59 10.14 -10.02
CA GLN A 255 -0.44 10.27 -8.97
C GLN A 255 -0.38 9.07 -8.03
N ALA A 256 -0.25 7.86 -8.56
CA ALA A 256 -0.05 6.65 -7.79
C ALA A 256 1.25 6.70 -6.97
N ALA A 257 2.35 7.10 -7.61
CA ALA A 257 3.64 7.27 -6.93
C ALA A 257 3.55 8.29 -5.80
N LYS A 258 2.85 9.41 -6.03
CA LYS A 258 2.60 10.41 -4.98
C LYS A 258 1.78 9.84 -3.84
N MET A 259 0.71 9.08 -4.13
CA MET A 259 -0.11 8.45 -3.10
C MET A 259 0.70 7.48 -2.24
N MET A 260 1.55 6.67 -2.87
CA MET A 260 2.46 5.76 -2.15
C MET A 260 3.50 6.51 -1.31
N SER A 261 4.00 7.66 -1.78
CA SER A 261 4.92 8.49 -1.00
C SER A 261 4.30 9.05 0.29
N LEU A 262 2.96 9.14 0.35
CA LEU A 262 2.22 9.61 1.52
C LEU A 262 1.90 8.51 2.55
N ARG A 263 2.35 7.26 2.34
CA ARG A 263 2.13 6.12 3.23
C ARG A 263 2.37 6.46 4.72
N ASN A 264 3.50 7.10 5.04
CA ASN A 264 3.88 7.42 6.42
C ASN A 264 3.09 8.57 7.06
N VAL A 265 2.33 9.35 6.28
CA VAL A 265 1.55 10.48 6.82
C VAL A 265 0.46 10.00 7.77
N GLY A 266 -0.24 8.91 7.40
CA GLY A 266 -1.26 8.28 8.25
C GLY A 266 -0.70 7.84 9.61
N LEU A 267 0.49 7.21 9.60
CA LEU A 267 1.20 6.80 10.81
C LEU A 267 1.51 8.00 11.72
N TYR A 268 2.05 9.08 11.16
CA TYR A 268 2.39 10.27 11.96
C TYR A 268 1.16 10.92 12.59
N ILE A 269 0.04 11.01 11.88
CA ILE A 269 -1.22 11.53 12.42
C ILE A 269 -1.68 10.66 13.60
N MET A 270 -1.67 9.34 13.45
CA MET A 270 -2.05 8.40 14.50
C MET A 270 -1.15 8.47 15.73
N LEU A 271 0.17 8.59 15.51
CA LEU A 271 1.15 8.76 16.59
C LEU A 271 0.87 10.02 17.39
N VAL A 272 0.68 11.15 16.72
CA VAL A 272 0.40 12.44 17.38
C VAL A 272 -0.87 12.35 18.21
N ILE A 273 -1.98 11.87 17.64
CA ILE A 273 -3.26 11.79 18.37
C ILE A 273 -3.16 10.85 19.57
N THR A 274 -2.69 9.63 19.32
CA THR A 274 -2.67 8.55 20.32
C THR A 274 -1.72 8.88 21.47
N PHE A 275 -0.49 9.29 21.16
CA PHE A 275 0.50 9.56 22.19
C PHE A 275 0.32 10.94 22.84
N SER A 276 -0.40 11.89 22.23
CA SER A 276 -0.80 13.10 22.97
C SER A 276 -1.68 12.74 24.17
N VAL A 277 -2.67 11.87 23.99
CA VAL A 277 -3.55 11.41 25.07
C VAL A 277 -2.76 10.59 26.11
N ALA A 278 -1.92 9.66 25.66
CA ALA A 278 -1.06 8.89 26.57
C ALA A 278 -0.05 9.78 27.32
N GLY A 279 0.50 10.80 26.68
CA GLY A 279 1.41 11.79 27.26
C GLY A 279 0.76 12.58 28.39
N LEU A 280 -0.51 12.97 28.25
CA LEU A 280 -1.28 13.58 29.34
C LEU A 280 -1.46 12.63 30.53
N ALA A 281 -1.67 11.34 30.28
CA ALA A 281 -1.74 10.33 31.35
C ALA A 281 -0.39 10.18 32.10
N VAL A 282 0.73 10.21 31.37
CA VAL A 282 2.08 10.22 31.96
C VAL A 282 2.30 11.49 32.78
N LEU A 283 1.97 12.66 32.23
CA LEU A 283 2.10 13.95 32.90
C LEU A 283 1.33 13.97 34.23
N ASN A 284 0.08 13.52 34.22
CA ASN A 284 -0.74 13.44 35.43
C ASN A 284 -0.15 12.48 36.47
N THR A 285 0.35 11.32 36.02
CA THR A 285 1.00 10.33 36.87
C THR A 285 2.27 10.88 37.52
N MET A 286 3.11 11.56 36.75
CA MET A 286 4.36 12.15 37.24
C MET A 286 4.12 13.33 38.18
N LEU A 287 3.17 14.23 37.84
CA LEU A 287 2.76 15.31 38.73
C LEU A 287 2.32 14.79 40.09
N MET A 288 1.44 13.78 40.08
CA MET A 288 0.95 13.21 41.32
C MET A 288 2.06 12.52 42.13
N THR A 289 2.97 11.81 41.47
CA THR A 289 4.14 11.19 42.12
C THR A 289 5.04 12.23 42.77
N VAL A 290 5.24 13.39 42.14
CA VAL A 290 5.98 14.51 42.71
C VAL A 290 5.24 15.12 43.91
N PHE A 291 3.93 15.31 43.82
CA PHE A 291 3.13 15.88 44.91
C PHE A 291 3.10 14.99 46.15
N GLU A 292 2.83 13.70 45.97
CA GLU A 292 2.81 12.69 47.05
C GLU A 292 4.18 12.58 47.75
N ARG A 293 5.28 12.94 47.07
CA ARG A 293 6.67 12.82 47.57
C ARG A 293 7.35 14.15 47.83
N THR A 294 6.60 15.23 47.97
CA THR A 294 7.15 16.57 48.22
C THR A 294 8.09 16.59 49.44
N SER A 295 7.72 15.95 50.55
CA SER A 295 8.53 15.85 51.76
C SER A 295 9.84 15.08 51.54
N GLU A 296 9.78 13.92 50.86
CA GLU A 296 10.95 13.10 50.54
C GLU A 296 11.93 13.82 49.59
N LEU A 297 11.39 14.48 48.56
CA LEU A 297 12.17 15.32 47.65
C LEU A 297 12.79 16.51 48.40
N GLY A 298 12.07 17.09 49.36
CA GLY A 298 12.58 18.12 50.27
C GLY A 298 13.78 17.66 51.10
N VAL A 299 13.73 16.45 51.67
CA VAL A 299 14.85 15.85 52.40
C VAL A 299 16.04 15.60 51.47
N LEU A 300 15.81 15.05 50.27
CA LEU A 300 16.87 14.86 49.27
C LEU A 300 17.56 16.18 48.91
N ARG A 301 16.81 17.28 48.81
CA ARG A 301 17.36 18.63 48.59
C ARG A 301 18.15 19.14 49.80
N ALA A 302 17.69 18.87 51.02
CA ALA A 302 18.36 19.30 52.25
C ALA A 302 19.70 18.59 52.45
N ILE A 303 19.82 17.32 52.07
CA ILE A 303 21.07 16.55 52.14
C ILE A 303 22.01 16.80 50.94
N GLY A 304 21.71 17.78 50.08
CA GLY A 304 22.62 18.26 49.03
C GLY A 304 22.35 17.80 47.59
N MET A 305 21.18 17.21 47.29
CA MET A 305 20.83 16.89 45.90
C MET A 305 20.66 18.15 45.05
N THR A 306 21.38 18.22 43.92
CA THR A 306 21.30 19.33 42.98
C THR A 306 19.98 19.31 42.19
N ARG A 307 19.53 20.49 41.73
CA ARG A 307 18.31 20.64 40.91
C ARG A 307 18.34 19.75 39.67
N LEU A 308 19.49 19.66 39.00
CA LEU A 308 19.67 18.82 37.82
C LEU A 308 19.51 17.34 38.13
N ARG A 309 20.08 16.84 39.24
CA ARG A 309 19.93 15.43 39.64
C ARG A 309 18.49 15.10 40.03
N MET A 310 17.76 16.05 40.59
CA MET A 310 16.34 15.90 40.89
C MET A 310 15.48 15.85 39.62
N MET A 311 15.73 16.74 38.65
CA MET A 311 15.06 16.67 37.35
C MET A 311 15.34 15.34 36.65
N LEU A 312 16.61 14.93 36.63
CA LEU A 312 17.03 13.68 36.01
C LEU A 312 16.38 12.46 36.68
N LEU A 313 16.17 12.49 38.00
CA LEU A 313 15.46 11.43 38.71
C LEU A 313 14.02 11.28 38.18
N VAL A 314 13.26 12.37 38.10
CA VAL A 314 11.87 12.35 37.61
C VAL A 314 11.80 11.96 36.13
N VAL A 315 12.71 12.46 35.30
CA VAL A 315 12.78 12.06 33.88
C VAL A 315 13.12 10.58 33.76
N LEU A 316 14.05 10.05 34.57
CA LEU A 316 14.38 8.63 34.58
C LEU A 316 13.20 7.76 35.04
N GLU A 317 12.37 8.24 35.98
CA GLU A 317 11.13 7.54 36.34
C GLU A 317 10.18 7.44 35.13
N SER A 318 10.02 8.52 34.36
CA SER A 318 9.22 8.51 33.13
C SER A 318 9.79 7.60 32.04
N VAL A 319 11.11 7.65 31.82
CA VAL A 319 11.79 6.80 30.84
C VAL A 319 11.67 5.32 31.22
N LEU A 320 11.83 4.96 32.49
CA LEU A 320 11.68 3.58 32.95
C LEU A 320 10.23 3.10 32.88
N LEU A 321 9.26 3.95 33.25
CA LEU A 321 7.84 3.64 33.08
C LEU A 321 7.52 3.37 31.60
N THR A 322 8.04 4.23 30.72
CA THR A 322 7.87 4.12 29.28
C THR A 322 8.54 2.87 28.74
N ALA A 323 9.74 2.53 29.18
CA ALA A 323 10.43 1.32 28.77
C ALA A 323 9.64 0.04 29.11
N VAL A 324 9.00 0.00 30.29
CA VAL A 324 8.11 -1.11 30.67
C VAL A 324 6.88 -1.13 29.77
N ALA A 325 6.24 0.02 29.55
CA ALA A 325 5.08 0.13 28.67
C ALA A 325 5.41 -0.28 27.22
N THR A 326 6.56 0.16 26.70
CA THR A 326 7.07 -0.17 25.37
C THR A 326 7.34 -1.65 25.24
N PHE A 327 7.94 -2.30 26.24
CA PHE A 327 8.15 -3.75 26.22
C PHE A 327 6.82 -4.51 26.07
N PHE A 328 5.82 -4.17 26.89
CA PHE A 328 4.51 -4.81 26.80
C PHE A 328 3.72 -4.38 25.56
N GLY A 329 3.89 -3.15 25.08
CA GLY A 329 3.26 -2.65 23.86
C GLY A 329 3.81 -3.32 22.60
N LEU A 330 5.12 -3.56 22.54
CA LEU A 330 5.75 -4.37 21.49
C LEU A 330 5.27 -5.82 21.54
N LEU A 331 5.15 -6.40 22.72
CA LEU A 331 4.64 -7.77 22.88
C LEU A 331 3.18 -7.87 22.41
N LEU A 332 2.34 -6.92 22.82
CA LEU A 332 0.95 -6.85 22.38
C LEU A 332 0.85 -6.61 20.87
N GLY A 333 1.63 -5.67 20.33
CA GLY A 333 1.73 -5.40 18.90
C GLY A 333 2.13 -6.66 18.12
N ALA A 334 3.19 -7.36 18.53
CA ALA A 334 3.62 -8.59 17.89
C ALA A 334 2.55 -9.70 17.91
N VAL A 335 1.76 -9.82 18.98
CA VAL A 335 0.63 -10.76 19.05
C VAL A 335 -0.48 -10.36 18.07
N LEU A 336 -0.85 -9.09 18.03
CA LEU A 336 -1.88 -8.57 17.12
C LEU A 336 -1.42 -8.69 15.65
N ASP A 337 -0.19 -8.28 15.36
CA ASP A 337 0.43 -8.37 14.03
C ASP A 337 0.54 -9.83 13.58
N GLY A 338 0.95 -10.73 14.47
CA GLY A 338 0.98 -12.17 14.18
C GLY A 338 -0.40 -12.72 13.83
N ALA A 339 -1.45 -12.31 14.56
CA ALA A 339 -2.82 -12.68 14.22
C ALA A 339 -3.25 -12.11 12.85
N LEU A 340 -2.90 -10.85 12.55
CA LEU A 340 -3.18 -10.22 11.25
C LEU A 340 -2.42 -10.87 10.09
N ILE A 341 -1.20 -11.34 10.30
CA ILE A 341 -0.42 -12.02 9.26
C ILE A 341 -0.98 -13.42 8.99
N VAL A 342 -1.31 -14.17 10.05
CA VAL A 342 -1.72 -15.58 9.95
C VAL A 342 -3.17 -15.72 9.52
N TRP A 343 -4.09 -15.02 10.18
CA TRP A 343 -5.52 -15.12 9.90
C TRP A 343 -6.00 -14.10 8.88
N GLY A 344 -5.33 -12.95 8.81
CA GLY A 344 -5.81 -11.81 8.03
C GLY A 344 -7.10 -11.21 8.58
N LEU A 345 -7.45 -10.03 8.09
CA LEU A 345 -8.76 -9.44 8.30
C LEU A 345 -9.63 -9.77 7.09
N PRO A 346 -10.69 -10.58 7.25
CA PRO A 346 -11.64 -10.79 6.17
C PRO A 346 -12.35 -9.47 5.90
N TYR A 347 -12.29 -9.03 4.65
CA TYR A 347 -12.94 -7.79 4.18
C TYR A 347 -13.87 -8.08 2.98
N ALA A 348 -14.22 -9.36 2.79
CA ALA A 348 -15.13 -9.80 1.74
C ALA A 348 -16.54 -9.22 1.93
N MET A 349 -17.20 -8.86 0.83
CA MET A 349 -18.62 -8.53 0.83
C MET A 349 -19.47 -9.79 1.07
N GLU A 350 -20.79 -9.63 1.31
CA GLU A 350 -21.72 -10.75 1.61
C GLU A 350 -21.74 -11.85 0.52
N ASP A 351 -21.31 -11.54 -0.70
CA ASP A 351 -21.19 -12.46 -1.84
C ASP A 351 -19.85 -13.21 -1.90
N GLY A 352 -18.93 -12.97 -0.96
CA GLY A 352 -17.59 -13.56 -0.93
C GLY A 352 -16.60 -12.91 -1.91
N SER A 353 -17.01 -11.87 -2.63
CA SER A 353 -16.11 -11.10 -3.50
C SER A 353 -15.25 -10.15 -2.67
N GLY A 354 -14.00 -9.96 -3.10
CA GLY A 354 -13.08 -8.99 -2.48
C GLY A 354 -13.57 -7.56 -2.65
N LEU A 355 -13.11 -6.64 -1.79
CA LEU A 355 -13.45 -5.22 -1.95
C LEU A 355 -12.78 -4.66 -3.21
N SER A 356 -13.49 -3.89 -4.01
CA SER A 356 -12.94 -3.15 -5.14
C SER A 356 -12.84 -1.66 -4.81
N TRP A 357 -11.66 -1.07 -5.01
CA TRP A 357 -11.47 0.37 -4.81
C TRP A 357 -10.60 0.94 -5.92
N GLN A 358 -11.11 1.95 -6.62
CA GLN A 358 -10.43 2.67 -7.71
C GLN A 358 -9.79 1.79 -8.82
N GLY A 359 -10.48 0.78 -9.33
CA GLY A 359 -9.93 -0.01 -10.45
C GLY A 359 -9.13 -1.25 -10.04
N VAL A 360 -8.99 -1.51 -8.74
CA VAL A 360 -8.17 -2.60 -8.19
C VAL A 360 -9.04 -3.56 -7.38
N THR A 361 -8.99 -4.86 -7.72
CA THR A 361 -9.60 -5.94 -6.92
C THR A 361 -8.63 -6.33 -5.81
N PHE A 362 -9.06 -6.18 -4.56
CA PHE A 362 -8.27 -6.63 -3.42
C PHE A 362 -8.68 -8.06 -3.04
N PRO A 363 -7.73 -8.97 -2.78
CA PRO A 363 -8.01 -10.27 -2.19
C PRO A 363 -8.95 -10.16 -0.97
N PRO A 364 -9.83 -11.15 -0.74
CA PRO A 364 -10.86 -11.09 0.30
C PRO A 364 -10.30 -11.08 1.73
N VAL A 365 -8.99 -11.32 1.87
CA VAL A 365 -8.28 -11.36 3.14
C VAL A 365 -7.12 -10.38 3.08
N LEU A 366 -7.20 -9.31 3.87
CA LEU A 366 -6.10 -8.36 4.04
C LEU A 366 -5.11 -8.93 5.05
N LYS A 367 -3.88 -9.18 4.60
CA LYS A 367 -2.76 -9.56 5.47
C LYS A 367 -1.89 -8.34 5.75
N GLY A 368 -1.46 -8.20 7.00
CA GLY A 368 -0.52 -7.15 7.39
C GLY A 368 0.92 -7.49 7.00
N THR A 369 1.75 -6.46 6.83
CA THR A 369 3.20 -6.61 6.64
C THR A 369 3.92 -5.89 7.78
N VAL A 370 4.84 -6.57 8.45
CA VAL A 370 5.63 -5.96 9.52
C VAL A 370 6.93 -5.40 8.95
N ARG A 371 7.16 -4.11 9.18
CA ARG A 371 8.39 -3.41 8.81
C ARG A 371 9.08 -2.85 10.05
N ALA A 372 10.42 -2.79 10.01
CA ALA A 372 11.21 -2.25 11.11
C ALA A 372 11.02 -0.73 11.27
N GLU A 373 10.79 0.00 10.18
CA GLU A 373 10.68 1.46 10.18
C GLU A 373 9.51 1.98 11.06
N PRO A 374 8.24 1.54 10.88
CA PRO A 374 7.14 1.96 11.76
C PRO A 374 7.37 1.63 13.24
N ILE A 375 8.01 0.49 13.53
CA ILE A 375 8.34 0.08 14.90
C ILE A 375 9.33 1.07 15.52
N LEU A 376 10.43 1.38 14.83
CA LEU A 376 11.46 2.30 15.30
C LEU A 376 10.90 3.72 15.48
N ILE A 377 10.11 4.20 14.52
CA ILE A 377 9.44 5.50 14.61
C ILE A 377 8.51 5.54 15.82
N THR A 378 7.66 4.52 16.01
CA THR A 378 6.71 4.45 17.12
C THR A 378 7.44 4.44 18.46
N VAL A 379 8.42 3.55 18.63
CA VAL A 379 9.24 3.46 19.86
C VAL A 379 9.89 4.81 20.16
N GLY A 380 10.58 5.41 19.18
CA GLY A 380 11.24 6.71 19.34
C GLY A 380 10.26 7.80 19.75
N PHE A 381 9.10 7.86 19.09
CA PHE A 381 8.06 8.85 19.35
C PHE A 381 7.51 8.75 20.78
N VAL A 382 7.23 7.52 21.28
CA VAL A 382 6.75 7.33 22.66
C VAL A 382 7.76 7.89 23.68
N PHE A 383 9.05 7.61 23.50
CA PHE A 383 10.09 8.11 24.41
C PHE A 383 10.19 9.64 24.37
N VAL A 384 10.11 10.25 23.18
CA VAL A 384 10.08 11.70 23.04
C VAL A 384 8.89 12.29 23.81
N VAL A 385 7.68 11.76 23.60
CA VAL A 385 6.47 12.21 24.29
C VAL A 385 6.58 12.02 25.81
N ALA A 386 7.10 10.89 26.27
CA ALA A 386 7.26 10.60 27.70
C ALA A 386 8.26 11.53 28.40
N VAL A 387 9.36 11.87 27.72
CA VAL A 387 10.32 12.87 28.22
C VAL A 387 9.65 14.24 28.26
N LEU A 388 9.00 14.67 27.18
CA LEU A 388 8.29 15.97 27.12
C LEU A 388 7.23 16.09 28.23
N ALA A 389 6.42 15.05 28.43
CA ALA A 389 5.41 15.00 29.49
C ALA A 389 6.01 15.08 30.91
N ALA A 390 7.24 14.59 31.10
CA ALA A 390 7.92 14.58 32.38
C ALA A 390 8.68 15.89 32.69
N ILE A 391 8.98 16.72 31.69
CA ILE A 391 9.74 17.98 31.87
C ILE A 391 9.04 18.89 32.88
N TRP A 392 7.73 19.11 32.73
CA TRP A 392 6.98 19.99 33.64
C TRP A 392 6.98 19.48 35.10
N PRO A 393 6.60 18.23 35.39
CA PRO A 393 6.75 17.66 36.74
C PRO A 393 8.19 17.71 37.27
N ALA A 394 9.19 17.44 36.44
CA ALA A 394 10.60 17.44 36.81
C ALA A 394 11.08 18.85 37.22
N LEU A 395 10.72 19.87 36.44
CA LEU A 395 10.99 21.27 36.76
C LEU A 395 10.33 21.66 38.09
N ARG A 396 9.07 21.25 38.28
CA ARG A 396 8.34 21.53 39.52
C ARG A 396 8.99 20.88 40.73
N ALA A 397 9.43 19.62 40.61
CA ALA A 397 10.19 18.94 41.66
C ALA A 397 11.49 19.68 42.00
N ALA A 398 12.27 20.07 40.98
CA ALA A 398 13.55 20.73 41.18
C ALA A 398 13.46 22.13 41.80
N LEU A 399 12.32 22.81 41.63
CA LEU A 399 12.03 24.12 42.22
C LEU A 399 11.47 24.05 43.65
N LEU A 400 11.24 22.85 44.20
CA LEU A 400 10.77 22.69 45.58
C LEU A 400 11.80 23.28 46.57
N ARG A 401 11.30 24.17 47.42
CA ARG A 401 12.06 24.75 48.54
C ARG A 401 11.99 23.78 49.73
N PRO A 402 13.14 23.35 50.30
CA PRO A 402 13.15 22.39 51.40
C PRO A 402 12.32 22.82 52.61
N VAL A 403 12.29 24.13 52.89
CA VAL A 403 11.53 24.72 54.02
C VAL A 403 10.02 24.58 53.82
N ASP A 404 9.53 24.73 52.59
CA ASP A 404 8.10 24.63 52.28
C ASP A 404 7.65 23.16 52.21
N ALA A 405 8.52 22.28 51.74
CA ALA A 405 8.26 20.84 51.65
C ALA A 405 8.13 20.13 53.01
N MET A 406 8.73 20.67 54.08
CA MET A 406 8.66 20.10 55.45
C MET A 406 7.55 20.72 56.30
N ARG A 407 6.85 21.77 55.82
CA ARG A 407 5.75 22.44 56.53
C ARG A 407 4.37 21.83 56.25
N HIS A 408 4.23 21.03 55.20
CA HIS A 408 3.01 20.29 54.90
C HIS A 408 3.01 18.96 55.65
N HIS A 409 2.50 18.98 56.88
CA HIS A 409 2.06 17.80 57.63
C HIS A 409 0.54 17.82 57.80
#